data_AF-A0AAD7X4D4-F1
#
_entry.id   AF-A0AAD7X4D4-F1
#
_cell.length_a   1.000
_cell.length_b   1.000
_cell.length_c   1.000
_cell.angle_alpha   90.00
_cell.angle_beta   90.00
_cell.angle_gamma   90.00
#
_symmetry.space_group_name_H-M   'P 1'
#
loop_
_entity.id
_entity.type
_entity.pdbx_description
1 polymer ?
#
loop_
_entity_poly.entity_id
_entity_poly.type
_entity_poly.pdbx_seq_one_letter_code
_entity_poly.pdbx_strand_id
1 'polypeptide(L)'
;MALLPAYKDFSGRSRPPNAPSGRFSKFSSLPIGRGCIAQLYQPETVTPENIAYTVTLLRNLLSASDSWEENDGDFEGEGFYDAVVRLFKDDEDRDGEWARESLVLWDT
;
A
#
# COMPACT_ATOMS: atom_id res chain seq x y z
N MET A 1 -28.79 25.04 2.90
CA MET A 1 -27.36 24.71 3.09
C MET A 1 -27.27 23.26 3.52
N ALA A 2 -26.95 22.35 2.60
CA ALA A 2 -26.81 20.93 2.93
C ALA A 2 -25.34 20.65 3.29
N LEU A 3 -25.11 20.09 4.48
CA LEU A 3 -23.81 19.57 4.92
C LEU A 3 -23.48 18.33 4.08
N LEU A 4 -22.32 18.32 3.43
CA LEU A 4 -21.83 17.14 2.73
C LEU A 4 -21.54 16.01 3.74
N PRO A 5 -21.85 14.73 3.43
CA PRO A 5 -21.60 13.65 4.36
C PRO A 5 -20.10 13.42 4.54
N ALA A 6 -19.69 13.14 5.78
CA ALA A 6 -18.34 12.74 6.11
C ALA A 6 -17.93 11.51 5.29
N TYR A 7 -16.88 11.67 4.48
CA TYR A 7 -16.28 10.57 3.73
C TYR A 7 -15.62 9.60 4.72
N LYS A 8 -16.14 8.37 4.80
CA LYS A 8 -15.53 7.27 5.55
C LYS A 8 -14.30 6.78 4.79
N ASP A 9 -13.19 6.57 5.47
CA ASP A 9 -12.04 5.89 4.88
C ASP A 9 -12.26 4.37 4.78
N PHE A 10 -11.40 3.71 4.00
CA PHE A 10 -11.47 2.28 3.67
C PHE A 10 -11.40 1.33 4.89
N SER A 11 -11.04 1.83 6.07
CA SER A 11 -10.91 1.02 7.28
C SER A 11 -12.15 1.04 8.19
N GLY A 12 -13.17 1.83 7.84
CA GLY A 12 -14.37 2.03 8.65
C GLY A 12 -14.12 2.68 10.02
N ARG A 13 -12.89 3.14 10.31
CA ARG A 13 -12.55 3.76 11.60
C ARG A 13 -12.68 5.29 11.53
N SER A 14 -13.51 5.83 12.42
CA SER A 14 -13.56 7.27 12.69
C SER A 14 -12.23 7.75 13.29
N ARG A 15 -11.67 8.84 12.75
CA ARG A 15 -10.47 9.49 13.30
C ARG A 15 -10.61 9.77 14.81
N PRO A 16 -9.58 9.52 15.63
CA PRO A 16 -9.62 9.87 17.04
C PRO A 16 -9.63 11.40 17.23
N PRO A 17 -10.42 11.94 18.18
CA PRO A 17 -10.65 13.38 18.34
C PRO A 17 -9.42 14.20 18.76
N ASN A 18 -8.30 13.54 19.13
CA ASN A 18 -7.15 14.19 19.76
C ASN A 18 -5.84 13.97 18.99
N ALA A 19 -5.87 13.90 17.66
CA ALA A 19 -4.62 13.92 16.88
C ALA A 19 -3.87 15.25 17.15
N PRO A 20 -2.56 15.21 17.48
CA PRO A 20 -1.84 16.41 17.86
C PRO A 20 -1.88 17.44 16.73
N SER A 21 -2.24 18.67 17.07
CA SER A 21 -2.26 19.86 16.21
C SER A 21 -0.83 20.33 15.89
N GLY A 22 0.02 19.41 15.45
CA GLY A 22 1.39 19.64 15.04
C GLY A 22 1.42 20.21 13.61
N ARG A 23 1.93 21.43 13.53
CA ARG A 23 2.24 22.25 12.34
C ARG A 23 2.50 21.45 11.03
N PHE A 24 1.44 21.24 10.26
CA PHE A 24 1.53 20.95 8.82
C PHE A 24 1.91 22.24 8.08
N SER A 25 3.19 22.61 8.06
CA SER A 25 3.67 23.73 7.23
C SER A 25 4.89 23.33 6.42
N LYS A 26 4.68 22.53 5.38
CA LYS A 26 5.60 22.48 4.23
C LYS A 26 5.05 21.88 2.93
N PHE A 27 3.74 21.60 2.82
CA PHE A 27 3.18 20.96 1.62
C PHE A 27 1.94 21.66 1.05
N SER A 28 1.73 22.95 1.36
CA SER A 28 0.54 23.70 0.97
C SER A 28 0.51 24.16 -0.51
N SER A 29 1.27 23.53 -1.42
CA SER A 29 1.30 23.95 -2.83
C SER A 29 1.24 22.82 -3.86
N LEU A 30 0.96 21.57 -3.47
CA LEU A 30 0.68 20.53 -4.46
C LEU A 30 -0.83 20.54 -4.79
N PRO A 31 -1.22 20.54 -6.08
CA PRO A 31 -2.61 20.58 -6.50
C PRO A 31 -3.36 19.33 -6.03
N ILE A 32 -4.67 19.50 -5.87
CA ILE A 32 -5.64 18.59 -5.23
C ILE A 32 -5.50 17.16 -5.75
N GLY A 33 -4.78 16.36 -4.96
CA GLY A 33 -4.76 14.92 -4.96
C GLY A 33 -4.32 14.52 -3.56
N ARG A 34 -5.01 13.57 -2.93
CA ARG A 34 -4.45 12.93 -1.73
C ARG A 34 -3.07 12.42 -2.17
N GLY A 35 -2.01 12.85 -1.49
CA GLY A 35 -0.64 12.38 -1.79
C GLY A 35 -0.62 10.86 -1.92
N CYS A 36 0.37 10.30 -2.62
CA CYS A 36 0.42 8.85 -2.78
C CYS A 36 0.41 8.16 -1.40
N ILE A 37 -0.08 6.91 -1.34
CA ILE A 37 -0.26 6.18 -0.07
C ILE A 37 1.03 6.19 0.77
N ALA A 38 2.20 6.04 0.14
CA ALA A 38 3.49 6.16 0.81
C ALA A 38 3.72 7.54 1.48
N GLN A 39 3.31 8.66 0.86
CA GLN A 39 3.40 9.98 1.47
C GLN A 39 2.47 10.15 2.67
N LEU A 40 1.33 9.44 2.68
CA LEU A 40 0.38 9.49 3.79
C LEU A 40 0.90 8.71 5.01
N TYR A 41 1.49 7.54 4.77
CA TYR A 41 1.96 6.66 5.83
C TYR A 41 3.41 6.90 6.25
N GLN A 42 4.21 7.59 5.43
CA GLN A 42 5.62 7.91 5.67
C GLN A 42 6.43 6.69 6.17
N PRO A 43 6.44 5.57 5.42
CA PRO A 43 7.25 4.42 5.82
C PRO A 43 8.73 4.83 5.83
N GLU A 44 9.43 4.51 6.94
CA GLU A 44 10.86 4.78 7.07
C GLU A 44 11.72 3.74 6.33
N THR A 45 11.18 2.54 6.14
CA THR A 45 11.78 1.44 5.39
C THR A 45 10.73 0.69 4.60
N VAL A 46 11.13 0.11 3.47
CA VAL A 46 10.28 -0.76 2.66
C VAL A 46 10.31 -2.20 3.19
N THR A 47 9.15 -2.75 3.53
CA THR A 47 9.01 -4.15 3.94
C THR A 47 8.49 -5.03 2.80
N PRO A 48 8.64 -6.37 2.88
CA PRO A 48 8.03 -7.29 1.92
C PRO A 48 6.53 -7.07 1.71
N GLU A 49 5.80 -6.67 2.76
CA GLU A 49 4.38 -6.33 2.71
C GLU A 49 4.10 -5.10 1.84
N ASN A 50 4.96 -4.07 1.89
CA ASN A 50 4.85 -2.91 1.01
C ASN A 50 5.03 -3.31 -0.47
N ILE A 51 5.97 -4.21 -0.75
CA ILE A 51 6.22 -4.72 -2.09
C ILE A 51 5.03 -5.56 -2.56
N ALA A 52 4.57 -6.51 -1.73
CA ALA A 52 3.41 -7.35 -2.03
C ALA A 52 2.17 -6.49 -2.32
N TYR A 53 1.90 -5.47 -1.50
CA TYR A 53 0.81 -4.52 -1.74
C TYR A 53 0.94 -3.82 -3.10
N THR A 54 2.14 -3.32 -3.43
CA THR A 54 2.40 -2.63 -4.70
C THR A 54 2.23 -3.54 -5.91
N VAL A 55 2.68 -4.79 -5.81
CA VAL A 55 2.56 -5.78 -6.88
C VAL A 55 1.09 -6.19 -7.07
N THR A 56 0.32 -6.37 -5.98
CA THR A 56 -1.12 -6.62 -6.06
C THR A 56 -1.85 -5.44 -6.72
N LEU A 57 -1.47 -4.20 -6.38
CA LEU A 57 -1.98 -3.00 -7.05
C LEU A 57 -1.69 -3.02 -8.55
N LEU A 58 -0.44 -3.34 -8.92
CA LEU A 58 -0.01 -3.42 -10.32
C LEU A 58 -0.75 -4.53 -11.08
N ARG A 59 -0.97 -5.70 -10.48
CA ARG A 59 -1.76 -6.79 -11.09
C ARG A 59 -3.15 -6.30 -11.44
N ASN A 60 -3.85 -5.64 -10.52
CA ASN A 60 -5.20 -5.14 -10.79
C ASN A 60 -5.20 -4.00 -11.83
N LEU A 61 -4.13 -3.20 -11.89
CA LEU A 61 -3.99 -2.19 -12.94
C LEU A 61 -3.80 -2.83 -14.33
N LEU A 62 -3.14 -3.98 -14.38
CA LEU A 62 -2.87 -4.72 -15.61
C LEU A 62 -3.99 -5.72 -15.97
N SER A 63 -4.93 -5.98 -15.07
CA SER A 63 -6.07 -6.84 -15.35
C SER A 63 -7.10 -6.11 -16.21
N ALA A 64 -7.93 -6.87 -16.90
CA ALA A 64 -9.07 -6.31 -17.65
C ALA A 64 -10.27 -5.97 -16.74
N SER A 65 -10.06 -5.94 -15.42
CA SER A 65 -11.11 -5.77 -14.43
C SER A 65 -11.49 -4.29 -14.34
N ASP A 66 -12.78 -3.98 -14.49
CA ASP A 66 -13.29 -2.60 -14.42
C ASP A 66 -13.27 -2.02 -12.99
N SER A 67 -13.18 -2.89 -11.98
CA SER A 67 -13.14 -2.56 -10.55
C SER A 67 -12.04 -3.33 -9.82
N TRP A 68 -11.68 -2.82 -8.65
CA TRP A 68 -10.82 -3.56 -7.73
C TRP A 68 -11.63 -4.72 -7.14
N GLU A 69 -11.25 -5.94 -7.51
CA GLU A 69 -11.82 -7.15 -6.96
C GLU A 69 -10.72 -7.94 -6.24
N GLU A 70 -11.03 -8.39 -5.03
CA GLU A 70 -10.10 -9.19 -4.22
C GLU A 70 -9.81 -10.54 -4.87
N ASN A 71 -10.84 -11.13 -5.49
CA ASN A 71 -10.73 -12.36 -6.27
C ASN A 71 -11.33 -12.09 -7.66
N ASP A 72 -10.63 -12.49 -8.70
CA ASP A 72 -10.97 -12.18 -10.08
C ASP A 72 -10.82 -13.42 -10.96
N GLY A 73 -11.92 -14.16 -11.11
CA GLY A 73 -11.94 -15.45 -11.81
C GLY A 73 -11.04 -16.47 -11.11
N ASP A 74 -9.92 -16.81 -11.76
CA ASP A 74 -8.91 -17.76 -11.25
C ASP A 74 -7.85 -17.08 -10.34
N PHE A 75 -7.92 -15.76 -10.16
CA PHE A 75 -7.00 -15.04 -9.29
C PHE A 75 -7.52 -14.96 -7.86
N GLU A 76 -6.72 -15.43 -6.91
CA GLU A 76 -6.95 -15.30 -5.48
C GLU A 76 -5.99 -14.26 -4.89
N GLY A 77 -6.52 -13.13 -4.43
CA GLY A 77 -5.71 -11.99 -3.99
C GLY A 77 -4.90 -12.27 -2.72
N GLU A 78 -5.51 -12.93 -1.73
CA GLU A 78 -4.86 -13.27 -0.46
C GLU A 78 -3.70 -14.24 -0.68
N GLY A 79 -3.95 -15.39 -1.34
CA GLY A 79 -2.92 -16.35 -1.69
C GLY A 79 -1.79 -15.75 -2.55
N PHE A 80 -2.10 -14.85 -3.49
CA PHE A 80 -1.09 -14.15 -4.28
C PHE A 80 -0.22 -13.23 -3.42
N TYR A 81 -0.86 -12.43 -2.56
CA TYR A 81 -0.15 -11.52 -1.66
C TYR A 81 0.78 -12.30 -0.72
N ASP A 82 0.29 -13.37 -0.09
CA ASP A 82 1.06 -14.20 0.82
C ASP A 82 2.21 -14.91 0.11
N ALA A 83 2.01 -15.36 -1.14
CA ALA A 83 3.08 -15.94 -1.94
C ALA A 83 4.21 -14.94 -2.20
N VAL A 84 3.88 -13.67 -2.48
CA VAL A 84 4.88 -12.61 -2.66
C VAL A 84 5.59 -12.29 -1.35
N VAL A 85 4.88 -12.18 -0.23
CA VAL A 85 5.52 -11.96 1.08
C VAL A 85 6.47 -13.10 1.43
N ARG A 86 6.06 -14.35 1.18
CA ARG A 86 6.86 -15.54 1.43
C ARG A 86 8.13 -15.58 0.58
N LEU A 87 8.07 -15.11 -0.66
CA LEU A 87 9.22 -15.00 -1.56
C LEU A 87 10.38 -14.18 -0.96
N PHE A 88 10.10 -13.23 -0.07
CA PHE A 88 11.11 -12.42 0.62
C PHE A 88 11.42 -12.87 2.05
N LYS A 89 10.67 -13.84 2.60
CA LYS A 89 10.81 -14.29 4.00
C LYS A 89 11.34 -15.71 4.15
N ASP A 90 11.15 -16.59 3.16
CA ASP A 90 11.69 -17.94 3.19
C ASP A 90 13.21 -17.91 2.91
N ASP A 91 14.02 -18.07 3.96
CA ASP A 91 15.49 -18.20 3.90
C ASP A 91 15.96 -19.61 3.44
N GLU A 92 15.03 -20.53 3.13
CA GLU A 92 15.33 -21.94 2.86
C GLU A 92 15.82 -22.22 1.43
N ASP A 93 15.59 -21.30 0.48
CA ASP A 93 16.04 -21.46 -0.90
C ASP A 93 17.36 -20.71 -1.19
N ARG A 94 18.08 -21.16 -2.23
CA ARG A 94 19.38 -20.58 -2.69
C ARG A 94 19.29 -19.09 -3.10
N ASP A 95 18.10 -18.50 -3.06
CA ASP A 95 17.75 -17.16 -3.55
C ASP A 95 17.59 -16.11 -2.42
N GLY A 96 17.98 -16.45 -1.18
CA GLY A 96 17.98 -15.48 -0.07
C GLY A 96 18.86 -14.24 -0.32
N GLU A 97 19.92 -14.37 -1.13
CA GLU A 97 20.74 -13.23 -1.57
C GLU A 97 19.93 -12.30 -2.49
N TRP A 98 19.24 -12.86 -3.49
CA TRP A 98 18.40 -12.10 -4.40
C TRP A 98 17.26 -11.37 -3.67
N ALA A 99 16.62 -12.01 -2.69
CA ALA A 99 15.55 -11.40 -1.90
C ALA A 99 16.06 -10.20 -1.09
N ARG A 100 17.24 -10.31 -0.48
CA ARG A 100 17.88 -9.23 0.28
C ARG A 100 18.33 -8.09 -0.62
N GLU A 101 18.97 -8.37 -1.74
CA GLU A 101 19.39 -7.36 -2.71
C GLU A 101 18.19 -6.60 -3.28
N SER A 102 17.12 -7.32 -3.59
CA SER A 102 15.87 -6.73 -4.04
C SER A 102 15.29 -5.80 -2.98
N LEU A 103 15.19 -6.22 -1.71
CA LEU A 103 14.70 -5.34 -0.64
C LEU A 103 15.52 -4.05 -0.50
N VAL A 104 16.85 -4.13 -0.60
CA VAL A 104 17.72 -2.95 -0.57
C VAL A 104 17.45 -2.03 -1.76
N LEU A 105 17.26 -2.58 -2.96
CA LEU A 105 16.91 -1.81 -4.16
C LEU A 105 15.58 -1.08 -4.01
N TRP A 106 14.57 -1.70 -3.38
CA TRP A 106 13.27 -1.08 -3.15
C TRP A 106 13.31 0.03 -2.09
N ASP A 107 14.27 -0.03 -1.18
CA ASP A 107 14.47 0.93 -0.09
C ASP A 107 15.40 2.11 -0.47
N THR A 108 15.72 2.26 -1.77
CA THR A 108 16.64 3.30 -2.28
C THR A 108 15.92 4.59 -2.67
#